data_AF-A0A960MNX9-F1
#
_entry.id   AF-A0A960MNX9-F1
#
_cell.length_a   1.000
_cell.length_b   1.000
_cell.length_c   1.000
_cell.angle_alpha   90.00
_cell.angle_beta   90.00
_cell.angle_gamma   90.00
#
_symmetry.space_group_name_H-M   'P 1'
#
loop_
_entity.id
_entity.type
_entity.pdbx_description
1 polymer ?
#
loop_
_entity_poly.entity_id
_entity_poly.type
_entity_poly.pdbx_seq_one_letter_code
_entity_poly.pdbx_strand_id
1 'polypeptide(L)' 'MNVADVPEPLRARMLNEFVYCPRLFYYEQVEGIFVESADTERGSAIHERVDRGKGALPPQARKKRKSEVKGAAVEVSE' A
#
# COMPACT_ATOMS: atom_id res chain seq x y z
N MET A 1 7.82 -17.43 9.57
CA MET A 1 7.38 -16.20 10.25
C MET A 1 5.87 -16.27 10.38
N ASN A 2 5.31 -16.20 11.59
CA ASN A 2 3.86 -16.11 11.77
C ASN A 2 3.40 -14.70 11.41
N VAL A 3 2.21 -14.55 10.83
CA VAL A 3 1.62 -13.24 10.51
C VAL A 3 1.47 -12.36 11.76
N ALA A 4 1.37 -12.95 12.95
CA ALA A 4 1.30 -12.24 14.22
C ALA A 4 2.60 -11.52 14.63
N ASP A 5 3.75 -11.90 14.05
CA ASP A 5 5.06 -11.29 14.36
C ASP A 5 5.42 -10.14 13.40
N VAL A 6 4.53 -9.77 12.48
CA VAL A 6 4.79 -8.66 11.55
C VAL A 6 4.54 -7.36 12.30
N PRO A 7 5.55 -6.48 12.42
CA PRO A 7 5.36 -5.19 13.07
C PRO A 7 4.28 -4.39 12.34
N GLU A 8 3.58 -3.55 13.10
CA GLU A 8 2.53 -2.71 12.56
C GLU A 8 3.07 -1.85 11.40
N PRO A 9 2.41 -1.87 10.23
CA PRO A 9 2.88 -1.11 9.08
C PRO A 9 2.76 0.38 9.37
N LEU A 10 3.88 1.09 9.25
CA LEU A 10 3.89 2.54 9.29
C LEU A 10 3.23 3.11 8.03
N ARG A 11 2.49 4.20 8.19
CA ARG A 11 1.93 4.93 7.03
C ARG A 11 3.07 5.43 6.15
N ALA A 12 2.90 5.30 4.83
CA ALA A 12 3.89 5.79 3.86
C ALA A 12 4.21 7.28 4.06
N ARG A 13 3.20 8.06 4.46
CA ARG A 13 3.35 9.47 4.81
C ARG A 13 4.40 9.68 5.92
N MET A 14 4.28 8.99 7.05
CA MET A 14 5.21 9.08 8.19
C MET A 14 6.67 8.85 7.80
N LEU A 15 6.91 7.91 6.88
CA LEU A 15 8.25 7.65 6.35
C LEU A 15 8.77 8.84 5.53
N ASN A 16 7.93 9.42 4.67
CA ASN A 16 8.29 10.59 3.87
C ASN A 16 8.66 11.79 4.76
N GLU A 17 7.89 12.08 5.82
CA GLU A 17 8.23 13.20 6.72
C GLU A 17 9.52 12.95 7.48
N PHE A 18 9.76 11.73 7.97
CA PHE A 18 10.99 11.42 8.70
C PHE A 18 12.23 11.55 7.83
N VAL A 19 12.17 11.02 6.60
CA VAL A 19 13.27 11.10 5.62
C VAL A 19 13.50 12.55 5.18
N TYR A 20 12.45 13.34 5.01
CA TYR A 20 12.56 14.74 4.62
C TYR A 20 13.12 15.62 5.74
N CYS A 21 12.56 15.52 6.96
CA CYS A 21 12.99 16.27 8.13
C CYS A 21 12.50 15.60 9.42
N PRO A 22 13.40 15.04 10.27
CA PRO A 22 13.00 14.41 11.52
C PRO A 22 12.24 15.32 12.49
N ARG A 23 12.49 16.63 12.43
CA ARG A 23 11.75 17.62 13.23
C ARG A 23 10.31 17.77 12.77
N LEU A 24 10.06 17.77 11.45
CA LEU A 24 8.69 17.82 10.91
C LEU A 24 7.90 16.58 11.31
N PHE A 25 8.52 15.40 11.20
CA PHE A 25 7.93 14.15 11.67
C PHE A 25 7.50 14.23 13.15
N TYR A 26 8.36 14.77 14.02
CA TYR A 26 8.02 14.91 15.44
C TYR A 26 6.77 15.79 15.64
N TYR A 27 6.70 16.94 14.98
CA TYR A 27 5.52 17.81 15.11
C TYR A 27 4.24 17.16 14.59
N GLU A 28 4.27 16.57 13.39
CA GLU A 28 3.04 16.06 12.77
C GLU A 28 2.57 14.72 13.34
N GLN A 29 3.51 13.84 13.74
CA GLN A 29 3.20 12.46 14.09
C GLN A 29 3.26 12.19 15.60
N VAL A 30 4.11 12.89 16.34
CA VAL A 30 4.25 12.72 17.80
C VAL A 30 3.41 13.76 18.55
N GLU A 31 3.54 15.04 18.20
CA GLU A 31 2.77 16.13 18.82
C GLU A 31 1.37 16.31 18.20
N GLY A 32 1.11 15.68 17.04
CA GLY A 32 -0.18 15.78 16.35
C GLY A 32 -0.47 17.17 15.74
N ILE A 33 0.55 17.99 15.55
CA ILE A 33 0.45 19.32 14.95
C ILE A 33 0.51 19.16 13.43
N PHE A 34 -0.65 19.13 12.78
CA PHE A 34 -0.74 19.08 11.32
C PHE A 34 -1.44 20.33 10.76
N VAL A 35 -0.85 20.93 9.72
CA VAL A 35 -1.42 22.06 8.99
C VAL A 35 -1.70 21.63 7.56
N GLU A 36 -2.97 21.68 7.19
CA GLU A 36 -3.43 21.32 5.85
C GLU A 36 -2.84 22.25 4.79
N SER A 37 -2.40 21.66 3.68
CA SER A 37 -2.01 22.40 2.48
C SER A 37 -3.13 22.32 1.44
N ALA A 38 -3.13 23.23 0.47
CA ALA A 38 -4.11 23.22 -0.63
C ALA A 38 -4.14 21.87 -1.38
N ASP A 39 -3.01 21.17 -1.48
CA ASP A 39 -2.95 19.85 -2.10
C ASP A 39 -3.55 18.75 -1.22
N THR A 40 -3.38 18.84 0.10
CA THR A 40 -3.96 17.88 1.05
C THR A 40 -5.48 18.03 1.14
N GLU A 41 -5.99 19.28 1.19
CA GLU A 41 -7.42 19.54 1.15
C GLU A 41 -8.06 19.04 -0.16
N ARG A 42 -7.40 19.30 -1.30
CA ARG A 42 -7.85 18.80 -2.61
C ARG A 42 -7.86 17.27 -2.64
N GLY A 43 -6.81 16.62 -2.12
CA GLY A 43 -6.70 15.17 -2.03
C GLY A 43 -7.85 14.55 -1.23
N SER A 44 -8.14 15.12 -0.06
CA SER A 44 -9.24 14.68 0.81
C SER A 44 -10.59 14.73 0.10
N ALA A 45 -10.90 15.81 -0.60
CA ALA A 45 -12.16 15.93 -1.36
C ALA A 45 -12.27 14.90 -2.51
N ILE A 46 -11.17 14.60 -3.18
CA ILE A 46 -11.13 13.58 -4.25
C ILE A 46 -11.34 12.19 -3.66
N HIS A 47 -10.64 11.86 -2.57
CA HIS A 47 -10.75 10.56 -1.91
C HIS A 47 -12.17 10.34 -1.38
N GLU A 48 -12.78 11.34 -0.72
CA GLU A 48 -14.16 11.24 -0.24
C GLU A 48 -15.16 10.89 -1.36
N ARG A 49 -14.99 11.51 -2.53
CA ARG A 49 -15.84 11.23 -3.70
C ARG A 49 -15.66 9.79 -4.19
N VAL A 50 -14.42 9.30 -4.28
CA VAL A 50 -14.11 7.97 -4.80
C VAL A 50 -14.56 6.88 -3.82
N ASP A 51 -14.31 7.08 -2.53
CA ASP A 51 -14.64 6.13 -1.47
C ASP A 51 -16.15 5.92 -1.29
N ARG A 52 -16.95 6.93 -1.65
CA ARG A 52 -18.42 6.81 -1.68
C ARG A 52 -18.93 5.86 -2.77
N GLY A 53 -18.13 5.58 -3.78
CA GLY A 53 -18.47 4.64 -4.86
C GLY A 53 -18.59 3.21 -4.35
N LYS A 54 -19.45 2.38 -4.97
CA LYS A 54 -19.68 0.99 -4.56
C LYS A 54 -18.46 0.06 -4.65
N GLY A 55 -17.32 0.54 -5.18
CA GLY A 55 -16.06 -0.20 -5.25
C GLY A 55 -16.13 -1.58 -5.92
N ALA A 56 -17.23 -1.86 -6.65
CA ALA A 56 -17.50 -3.18 -7.16
C ALA A 56 -16.52 -3.47 -8.31
N LEU A 57 -15.46 -4.20 -7.98
CA LEU A 57 -14.59 -4.78 -8.97
C LEU A 57 -15.43 -5.69 -9.87
N PRO A 58 -15.19 -5.68 -11.19
CA PRO A 58 -15.86 -6.61 -12.07
C PRO A 58 -15.62 -8.04 -11.57
N PRO A 59 -16.60 -8.94 -11.71
CA PRO A 59 -16.44 -10.31 -11.26
C PRO A 59 -15.19 -10.91 -11.90
N GLN A 60 -14.33 -11.50 -11.07
CA GLN A 60 -13.13 -12.18 -11.53
C GLN A 60 -13.48 -13.19 -12.62
N ALA A 61 -13.01 -12.95 -13.84
CA ALA A 61 -13.12 -13.93 -14.90
C ALA A 61 -12.38 -15.19 -14.42
N ARG A 62 -13.12 -16.30 -14.24
CA ARG A 62 -12.55 -17.60 -13.89
C ARG A 62 -11.55 -18.01 -14.97
N LYS A 63 -10.27 -17.68 -14.81
CA LYS A 63 -9.20 -18.33 -15.57
C LYS A 63 -9.18 -19.78 -15.09
N LYS A 64 -9.58 -20.71 -15.96
CA LYS A 64 -9.35 -22.15 -15.73
C LYS A 64 -7.86 -22.29 -15.42
N ARG A 65 -7.52 -22.83 -14.25
CA ARG A 65 -6.15 -23.27 -13.99
C ARG A 65 -5.84 -24.28 -15.08
N LYS A 66 -4.96 -23.96 -16.02
CA LYS A 66 -4.31 -24.98 -16.84
C LYS A 66 -3.43 -25.77 -15.88
N SER A 67 -4.02 -26.82 -15.30
CA SER A 67 -3.25 -27.99 -14.93
C SER A 67 -2.56 -28.48 -16.19
N GLU A 68 -1.24 -28.47 -16.16
CA GLU A 68 -0.31 -29.46 -16.73
C GLU A 68 0.97 -28.74 -17.19
N VAL A 69 1.83 -28.43 -16.21
CA VAL A 69 3.26 -28.36 -16.53
C VAL A 69 3.71 -29.81 -16.62
N LYS A 70 3.64 -30.35 -17.84
CA LYS A 70 4.29 -31.62 -18.17
C LYS A 70 5.78 -31.34 -18.20
N GLY A 71 6.53 -32.04 -17.35
CA GLY A 71 7.97 -31.87 -17.22
C GLY A 71 8.68 -32.03 -18.56
N ALA A 72 9.66 -31.16 -18.78
CA ALA A 72 10.83 -31.50 -19.58
C ALA A 72 12.02 -31.31 -18.65
N ALA A 73 12.60 -32.44 -18.25
CA ALA A 73 13.92 -32.47 -17.65
C ALA A 73 14.90 -31.79 -18.62
N VAL A 74 15.70 -30.86 -18.10
CA VAL A 74 16.98 -30.51 -18.71
C VAL A 74 18.01 -30.64 -17.61
N GLU A 75 18.76 -31.75 -17.70
CA GLU A 75 20.03 -31.90 -17.02
C GLU A 75 20.94 -30.75 -17.45
N VAL A 76 21.55 -30.07 -16.47
CA VAL A 76 22.70 -29.20 -16.73
C VAL A 76 23.90 -29.91 -16.16
N SER A 77 24.66 -30.50 -17.07
CA SER A 77 26.03 -30.95 -16.88
C SER A 77 26.95 -29.73 -16.74
N GLU A 78 27.81 -29.79 -15.72
CA GLU A 78 28.97 -28.94 -15.38
C GLU A 78 28.77 -27.44 -15.10
#